data_AF-A0A7K1UMW7-F1
#
_entry.id   AF-A0A7K1UMW7-F1
#
_cell.length_a   1.000
_cell.length_b   1.000
_cell.length_c   1.000
_cell.angle_alpha   90.00
_cell.angle_beta   90.00
_cell.angle_gamma   90.00
#
_symmetry.space_group_name_H-M   'P 1'
#
loop_
_entity.id
_entity.type
_entity.pdbx_description
1 polymer ?
#
loop_
_entity_poly.entity_id
_entity_poly.type
_entity_poly.pdbx_seq_one_letter_code
_entity_poly.pdbx_strand_id
1 'polypeptide(L)' 'MVKLHRYHQDVLMIAECPSCAWPSPTAVSSHRSVQYLRCVCGQWLISVHGKVVGAAGGTTFSSNDAVAEIVGIRD' A
#
# COMPACT_ATOMS: atom_id res chain seq x y z
N MET A 1 14.73 -19.46 33.20
CA MET A 1 13.57 -18.56 32.99
C MET A 1 13.60 -18.06 31.56
N VAL A 2 12.90 -18.74 30.66
CA VAL A 2 12.76 -18.27 29.27
C VAL A 2 11.79 -17.09 29.31
N LYS A 3 12.28 -15.89 29.00
CA LYS A 3 11.46 -14.70 28.84
C LYS A 3 10.64 -14.94 27.57
N LEU A 4 9.42 -15.45 27.73
CA LEU A 4 8.43 -15.47 26.66
C LEU A 4 8.28 -14.02 26.22
N HIS A 5 8.95 -13.67 25.12
CA HIS A 5 8.66 -12.44 24.40
C HIS A 5 7.16 -12.47 24.18
N ARG A 6 6.46 -11.53 24.84
CA ARG A 6 5.04 -11.33 24.64
C ARG A 6 4.87 -11.20 23.14
N TYR A 7 4.33 -12.26 22.54
CA TYR A 7 3.78 -12.23 21.21
C TYR A 7 2.62 -11.25 21.35
N HIS A 8 2.91 -9.97 21.12
CA HIS A 8 1.90 -8.98 20.88
C HIS A 8 1.15 -9.52 19.67
N GLN A 9 0.05 -10.23 19.94
CA GLN A 9 -1.07 -10.29 19.04
C GLN A 9 -1.62 -8.86 18.95
N ASP A 10 -0.82 -7.95 18.40
CA ASP A 10 -1.38 -6.96 17.52
C ASP A 10 -2.03 -7.80 16.44
N VAL A 11 -3.35 -7.95 16.55
CA VAL A 11 -4.19 -8.39 15.46
C VAL A 11 -3.69 -7.57 14.27
N LEU A 12 -2.87 -8.21 13.41
CA LEU A 12 -2.42 -7.63 12.15
C LEU A 12 -3.72 -7.38 11.42
N MET A 13 -4.30 -6.19 11.59
CA MET A 13 -5.41 -5.76 10.76
C MET A 13 -4.78 -5.64 9.39
N ILE A 14 -4.99 -6.69 8.62
CA ILE A 14 -4.55 -6.86 7.25
C ILE A 14 -5.21 -5.72 6.48
N ALA A 15 -4.46 -4.65 6.28
CA ALA A 15 -4.90 -3.50 5.51
C ALA A 15 -4.99 -3.94 4.05
N GLU A 16 -6.09 -4.55 3.63
CA GLU A 16 -6.25 -5.05 2.27
C GLU A 16 -6.31 -3.89 1.28
N CYS A 17 -5.61 -4.03 0.15
CA CYS A 17 -5.70 -3.03 -0.90
C CYS A 17 -7.01 -3.17 -1.69
N PRO A 18 -7.83 -2.12 -1.80
CA PRO A 18 -9.12 -2.18 -2.50
C PRO A 18 -9.02 -2.38 -4.02
N SER A 19 -7.82 -2.24 -4.61
CA SER A 19 -7.61 -2.37 -6.06
C SER A 19 -7.11 -3.76 -6.47
N CYS A 20 -6.22 -4.37 -5.67
CA CYS A 20 -5.53 -5.62 -6.00
C CYS A 20 -5.95 -6.78 -5.07
N ALA A 21 -6.77 -6.52 -4.05
CA ALA A 21 -7.07 -7.45 -2.94
C ALA A 21 -5.81 -8.00 -2.23
N TRP A 22 -4.66 -7.34 -2.38
CA TRP A 22 -3.42 -7.80 -1.78
C TRP A 22 -3.49 -7.62 -0.26
N PRO A 23 -3.25 -8.69 0.52
CA PRO A 23 -3.50 -8.67 1.96
C PRO A 23 -2.40 -7.94 2.74
N SER A 24 -1.16 -7.91 2.25
CA SER A 24 -0.05 -7.36 3.02
C SER A 24 0.67 -6.23 2.28
N PRO A 25 0.09 -5.02 2.18
CA PRO A 25 0.80 -3.85 1.67
C PRO A 25 2.00 -3.51 2.57
N THR A 26 3.09 -3.10 1.96
CA THR A 26 4.34 -2.81 2.68
C THR A 26 4.27 -1.43 3.32
N ALA A 27 4.58 -1.31 4.61
CA ALA A 27 4.72 -0.01 5.26
C ALA A 27 5.97 0.72 4.75
N VAL A 28 5.77 1.93 4.25
CA VAL A 28 6.85 2.79 3.74
C VAL A 28 7.24 3.85 4.77
N SER A 29 6.24 4.44 5.44
CA SER A 29 6.46 5.46 6.48
C SER A 29 5.31 5.45 7.48
N SER A 30 5.58 5.93 8.70
CA SER A 30 4.57 6.09 9.74
C SER A 30 4.73 7.44 10.44
N HIS A 31 3.60 8.03 10.81
CA HIS A 31 3.54 9.24 11.60
C HIS A 31 2.37 9.16 12.58
N ARG A 32 2.68 9.02 13.87
CA ARG A 32 1.69 8.78 14.94
C ARG A 32 0.84 7.54 14.61
N SER A 33 -0.49 7.67 14.59
CA SER A 33 -1.42 6.60 14.25
C SER A 33 -1.61 6.37 12.75
N VAL A 34 -0.96 7.18 11.89
CA VAL A 34 -1.06 7.11 10.43
C VAL A 34 0.10 6.29 9.88
N GLN A 35 -0.20 5.34 9.00
CA GLN A 35 0.81 4.62 8.21
C GLN A 35 0.56 4.83 6.72
N TYR A 36 1.64 5.04 5.99
CA TYR A 36 1.65 5.10 4.53
C TYR A 36 2.18 3.76 4.01
N LEU A 37 1.34 3.03 3.29
CA LEU A 37 1.64 1.69 2.76
C LEU A 37 1.64 1.69 1.22
N ARG A 38 2.28 0.68 0.62
CA ARG A 38 2.31 0.47 -0.83
C ARG A 38 1.85 -0.94 -1.20
N CYS A 39 0.82 -1.09 -2.05
CA CYS A 39 0.47 -2.39 -2.66
C CYS A 39 1.50 -2.71 -3.76
N VAL A 40 1.72 -4.01 -3.99
CA VAL A 40 2.46 -4.54 -5.15
C VAL A 40 1.86 -4.11 -6.49
N CYS A 41 0.58 -3.75 -6.56
CA CYS A 41 -0.05 -3.17 -7.76
C CYS A 41 0.29 -1.70 -7.99
N GLY A 42 1.09 -1.08 -7.13
CA GLY A 42 1.53 0.31 -7.26
C GLY A 42 0.65 1.35 -6.56
N GLN A 43 -0.47 0.95 -5.97
CA GLN A 43 -1.35 1.84 -5.19
C GLN A 43 -0.70 2.28 -3.87
N TRP A 44 -0.93 3.54 -3.51
CA TRP A 44 -0.60 4.07 -2.20
C TRP A 44 -1.80 3.97 -1.27
N LEU A 45 -1.60 3.47 -0.06
CA LEU A 45 -2.65 3.32 0.94
C LEU A 45 -2.28 4.12 2.19
N ILE A 46 -3.30 4.69 2.81
CA ILE A 46 -3.19 5.37 4.10
C ILE A 46 -4.00 4.56 5.08
N SER A 47 -3.35 4.06 6.13
CA SER A 47 -4.03 3.37 7.22
C SER A 47 -3.95 4.18 8.51
N VAL A 48 -5.03 4.14 9.29
CA VAL A 48 -5.10 4.72 10.63
C VAL A 48 -5.55 3.65 11.59
N HIS A 49 -4.78 3.42 12.66
CA HIS A 49 -5.04 2.31 13.60
C HIS A 49 -5.24 0.94 12.90
N GLY A 50 -4.49 0.67 11.83
CA GLY A 50 -4.56 -0.59 11.08
C GLY A 50 -5.71 -0.69 10.07
N LYS A 51 -6.60 0.30 9.99
CA LYS A 51 -7.68 0.34 8.99
C LYS A 51 -7.30 1.23 7.83
N VAL A 52 -7.46 0.77 6.58
CA VAL A 52 -7.31 1.62 5.38
C VAL A 52 -8.40 2.69 5.41
N VAL A 53 -7.98 3.95 5.49
CA VAL A 53 -8.88 5.12 5.47
C VAL A 53 -8.85 5.85 4.13
N GLY A 54 -7.87 5.56 3.29
CA GLY A 54 -7.79 6.13 1.95
C GLY A 54 -6.83 5.34 1.06
N ALA A 55 -7.11 5.37 -0.24
CA ALA A 55 -6.22 4.95 -1.28
C ALA A 55 -5.97 6.13 -2.20
N ALA A 56 -4.70 6.49 -2.39
CA ALA A 56 -4.31 7.40 -3.45
C ALA A 56 -3.97 6.55 -4.67
N GLY A 57 -4.47 6.97 -5.84
CA GLY A 57 -4.16 6.34 -7.12
C GLY A 57 -2.67 6.02 -7.20
N GLY A 58 -2.36 4.82 -7.64
CA GLY A 58 -1.00 4.35 -7.72
C GLY A 58 -0.16 5.28 -8.57
N THR A 59 1.16 5.19 -8.40
CA THR A 59 2.05 5.61 -9.47
C THR A 59 1.67 4.76 -10.67
N THR A 60 0.79 5.25 -11.54
CA THR A 60 0.54 4.66 -12.84
C THR A 60 1.82 4.88 -13.63
N PHE A 61 2.81 4.02 -13.39
CA PHE A 61 3.50 3.45 -14.54
C PHE A 61 2.44 2.58 -15.24
N SER A 62 1.43 3.24 -15.86
CA SER A 62 0.64 2.58 -16.88
C SER A 62 1.67 2.23 -17.92
N SER A 63 2.05 0.95 -17.94
CA SER A 63 3.05 0.43 -18.86
C SER A 63 2.65 0.61 -20.32
N ASN A 64 1.45 1.14 -20.60
CA ASN A 64 0.96 1.31 -21.96
C ASN A 64 0.97 2.73 -22.51
N ASP A 65 1.08 3.80 -21.73
CA ASP A 65 0.80 5.13 -22.32
C ASP A 65 1.78 6.24 -21.97
N ALA A 66 2.67 6.05 -20.98
CA ALA A 66 3.65 7.10 -20.69
C ALA A 66 4.61 7.34 -21.87
N VAL A 67 4.99 6.27 -22.58
CA VAL A 67 5.85 6.38 -23.77
C VAL A 67 5.03 6.76 -25.01
N ALA A 68 3.80 6.26 -25.16
CA ALA A 68 2.95 6.60 -26.30
C ALA A 68 2.56 8.09 -26.32
N GLU A 69 2.26 8.66 -25.16
CA GLU A 69 1.95 10.10 -25.01
C GLU A 69 3.19 10.96 -25.35
N ILE A 70 4.39 10.53 -24.94
CA ILE A 70 5.65 11.24 -25.23
C ILE A 70 6.06 11.11 -26.71
N VAL A 71 5.86 9.94 -27.32
CA VAL A 71 6.30 9.66 -28.70
C VAL A 71 5.27 10.14 -29.73
N GLY A 72 4.06 10.53 -29.31
CA GLY A 72 3.08 11.17 -30.19
C GLY A 72 2.67 10.30 -31.37
N ILE A 73 2.60 8.98 -31.19
CA ILE A 73 2.08 8.09 -32.23
C ILE A 73 0.56 8.27 -32.27
N ARG A 74 0.10 8.99 -33.28
CA ARG A 74 -1.30 9.01 -33.71
C ARG A 74 -1.37 8.03 -34.88
N ASP A 75 -2.32 7.08 -34.84
CA ASP A 75 -2.67 6.23 -35.99
C ASP A 75 -2.94 7.06 -37.25
#